data_AF-Q99QC2-F1
#
_entry.id   AF-Q99QC2-F1
#
_cell.length_a   1.000
_cell.length_b   1.000
_cell.length_c   1.000
_cell.angle_alpha   90.00
_cell.angle_beta   90.00
_cell.angle_gamma   90.00
#
_symmetry.space_group_name_H-M   'P 1'
#
loop_
_entity.id
_entity.type
_entity.pdbx_description
1 polymer ?
#
loop_
_entity_poly.entity_id
_entity_poly.type
_entity_poly.pdbx_seq_one_letter_code
_entity_poly.pdbx_strand_id
1 'polypeptide(L)'
;MSDLPNPDFSGLEGGEEQAAQDAVQEVVNWYNAQIITERRAPVPDEERLEGLKAGRQAALADQAQLATADSQEAERITAVYAARLRDLKGS
;
A
#
# COMPACT_ATOMS: atom_id res chain seq x y z
N MET A 1 0.83 43.06 23.40
CA MET A 1 1.14 42.22 22.23
C MET A 1 1.49 40.86 22.78
N SER A 2 0.64 39.87 22.50
CA SER A 2 0.85 38.50 22.97
C SER A 2 1.30 37.69 21.77
N ASP A 3 2.62 37.49 21.64
CA ASP A 3 3.17 36.49 20.72
C ASP A 3 2.76 35.12 21.23
N LEU A 4 1.72 34.56 20.62
CA LEU A 4 1.43 33.14 20.75
C LEU A 4 2.43 32.40 19.86
N PRO A 5 3.21 31.44 20.38
CA PRO A 5 4.05 30.61 19.54
C PRO A 5 3.13 29.91 18.53
N ASN A 6 3.34 30.22 17.25
CA ASN A 6 2.65 29.56 16.16
C ASN A 6 2.91 28.06 16.32
N PRO A 7 1.88 27.20 16.43
CA PRO A 7 2.12 25.78 16.52
C PRO A 7 2.83 25.34 15.23
N ASP A 8 4.04 24.82 15.40
CA ASP A 8 4.82 24.26 14.30
C ASP A 8 4.16 22.94 13.87
N PHE A 9 3.37 23.03 12.80
CA PHE A 9 2.71 21.91 12.16
C PHE A 9 3.57 21.30 11.03
N SER A 10 4.84 21.69 10.89
CA SER A 10 5.74 21.15 9.86
C SER A 10 6.14 19.69 10.11
N GLY A 11 5.71 19.09 11.22
CA GLY A 11 5.76 17.63 11.47
C GLY A 11 4.40 16.92 11.37
N LEU A 12 3.32 17.61 10.97
CA LEU A 12 1.97 17.05 10.79
C LEU A 12 1.63 16.74 9.33
N GLU A 13 2.56 16.95 8.40
CA GLU A 13 2.46 16.35 7.08
C GLU A 13 2.67 14.85 7.28
N GLY A 14 1.63 14.07 7.02
CA GLY A 14 1.58 12.64 7.27
C GLY A 14 2.90 11.95 6.97
N GLY A 15 3.60 11.53 8.03
CA GLY A 15 4.98 11.07 7.96
C GLY A 15 5.16 9.83 7.08
N GLU A 16 6.36 9.28 7.06
CA GLU A 16 6.72 8.06 6.33
C GLU A 16 5.73 6.90 6.55
N GLU A 17 5.07 6.87 7.71
CA GLU A 17 3.99 5.95 8.07
C GLU A 17 2.72 6.12 7.23
N GLN A 18 2.35 7.35 6.89
CA GLN A 18 1.22 7.65 6.01
C GLN A 18 1.55 7.31 4.54
N ALA A 19 2.80 7.55 4.13
CA ALA A 19 3.31 7.10 2.84
C ALA A 19 3.33 5.56 2.72
N ALA A 20 3.64 4.85 3.81
CA ALA A 20 3.58 3.38 3.87
C ALA A 20 2.16 2.87 3.64
N GLN A 21 1.19 3.45 4.35
CA GLN A 21 -0.21 3.08 4.24
C GLN A 21 -0.74 3.33 2.83
N ASP A 22 -0.41 4.48 2.23
CA ASP A 22 -0.83 4.83 0.87
C ASP A 22 -0.25 3.87 -0.18
N ALA A 23 1.04 3.53 -0.09
CA ALA A 23 1.69 2.61 -1.02
C ALA A 23 1.08 1.19 -0.95
N VAL A 24 0.84 0.68 0.27
CA VAL A 24 0.20 -0.63 0.45
C VAL A 24 -1.24 -0.60 -0.06
N GLN A 25 -2.00 0.45 0.24
CA GLN A 25 -3.39 0.62 -0.20
C GLN A 25 -3.49 0.67 -1.73
N GLU A 26 -2.54 1.33 -2.41
CA GLU A 26 -2.50 1.37 -3.87
C GLU A 26 -2.28 -0.02 -4.48
N VAL A 27 -1.40 -0.85 -3.90
CA VAL A 27 -1.19 -2.24 -4.35
C VAL A 27 -2.44 -3.09 -4.11
N VAL A 28 -3.10 -2.96 -2.96
CA VAL A 28 -4.37 -3.66 -2.69
C VAL A 28 -5.41 -3.30 -3.76
N ASN A 29 -5.52 -2.01 -4.11
CA ASN A 29 -6.44 -1.53 -5.14
C ASN A 29 -6.09 -2.08 -6.52
N TRP A 30 -4.80 -2.15 -6.87
CA TRP A 30 -4.34 -2.77 -8.11
C TRP A 30 -4.75 -4.25 -8.17
N TYR A 31 -4.53 -5.03 -7.11
CA TYR A 31 -4.94 -6.43 -7.07
C TYR A 31 -6.46 -6.59 -7.20
N ASN A 32 -7.25 -5.76 -6.53
CA ASN A 32 -8.70 -5.78 -6.66
C ASN A 32 -9.15 -5.56 -8.11
N ALA A 33 -8.57 -4.56 -8.78
CA ALA A 33 -8.87 -4.27 -10.18
C ALA A 33 -8.51 -5.44 -11.10
N GLN A 34 -7.31 -6.03 -10.92
CA GLN A 34 -6.86 -7.16 -11.73
C GLN A 34 -7.71 -8.42 -11.52
N ILE A 35 -8.12 -8.72 -10.28
CA ILE A 35 -9.01 -9.84 -9.98
C ILE A 35 -10.37 -9.65 -10.66
N ILE A 36 -10.92 -8.43 -10.64
CA ILE A 36 -12.18 -8.12 -11.30
C ILE A 36 -12.04 -8.28 -12.82
N THR A 37 -10.96 -7.77 -13.41
CA THR A 37 -10.67 -7.90 -14.83
C THR A 37 -10.56 -9.36 -15.25
N GLU A 38 -9.77 -10.16 -14.53
CA GLU A 38 -9.55 -11.58 -14.83
C GLU A 38 -10.84 -12.41 -14.70
N ARG A 39 -11.65 -12.15 -13.67
CA ARG A 39 -12.97 -12.80 -13.52
C ARG A 39 -13.97 -12.44 -14.62
N ARG A 40 -13.80 -11.30 -15.27
CA ARG A 40 -14.67 -10.85 -16.37
C ARG A 40 -14.17 -11.32 -17.74
N ALA A 41 -13.00 -11.97 -17.81
CA ALA A 41 -12.49 -12.53 -19.04
C ALA A 41 -13.42 -13.65 -19.55
N PRO A 42 -13.52 -13.86 -20.87
CA PRO A 42 -14.34 -14.93 -21.45
C PRO A 42 -13.96 -16.33 -20.96
N VAL A 43 -12.68 -16.55 -20.65
CA VAL A 43 -12.15 -17.73 -19.98
C VAL A 43 -11.17 -17.23 -18.92
N PRO A 44 -11.57 -17.18 -17.65
CA PRO A 44 -10.69 -16.76 -16.56
C PRO A 44 -9.51 -17.71 -16.39
N ASP A 45 -8.32 -17.16 -16.20
CA ASP A 45 -7.15 -17.92 -15.78
C ASP A 45 -7.17 -18.10 -14.25
N GLU A 46 -7.51 -19.31 -13.81
CA GLU A 46 -7.61 -19.67 -12.39
C GLU A 46 -6.25 -19.61 -11.68
N GLU A 47 -5.15 -19.99 -12.34
CA GLU A 47 -3.81 -19.94 -11.74
C GLU A 47 -3.40 -18.49 -11.49
N ARG A 48 -3.65 -17.62 -12.48
CA ARG A 48 -3.45 -16.18 -12.33
C ARG A 48 -4.36 -15.58 -11.25
N LEU A 49 -5.62 -16.00 -11.17
CA LEU A 49 -6.54 -15.54 -10.13
C LEU A 49 -6.06 -15.90 -8.73
N GLU A 50 -5.58 -17.12 -8.52
CA GLU A 50 -5.02 -17.53 -7.22
C GLU A 50 -3.76 -16.73 -6.89
N GLY A 51 -2.87 -16.49 -7.85
CA GLY A 51 -1.71 -15.62 -7.67
C GLY A 51 -2.09 -14.19 -7.27
N LEU A 52 -3.10 -13.61 -7.92
CA LEU A 52 -3.62 -12.28 -7.59
C LEU A 52 -4.26 -12.23 -6.19
N LYS A 53 -5.03 -13.27 -5.81
CA LYS A 53 -5.64 -13.37 -4.47
C LYS A 53 -4.58 -13.50 -3.37
N ALA A 54 -3.56 -14.34 -3.58
CA ALA A 54 -2.45 -14.50 -2.64
C ALA A 54 -1.67 -13.18 -2.48
N GLY A 55 -1.37 -12.49 -3.59
CA GLY A 55 -0.73 -11.18 -3.57
C GLY A 55 -1.52 -10.13 -2.81
N ARG A 56 -2.85 -10.11 -2.99
CA ARG A 56 -3.78 -9.24 -2.24
C ARG A 56 -3.79 -9.56 -0.74
N GLN A 57 -3.81 -10.84 -0.37
CA GLN A 57 -3.83 -11.26 1.03
C GLN A 57 -2.55 -10.84 1.76
N ALA A 58 -1.39 -11.00 1.12
CA ALA A 58 -0.12 -10.50 1.66
C ALA A 58 -0.17 -8.97 1.89
N ALA A 59 -0.68 -8.21 0.92
CA ALA A 59 -0.81 -6.76 1.05
C ALA A 59 -1.75 -6.31 2.17
N LEU A 60 -2.83 -7.05 2.41
CA LEU A 60 -3.72 -6.77 3.55
C LEU A 60 -3.07 -7.12 4.89
N ALA A 61 -2.25 -8.17 4.95
CA ALA A 61 -1.50 -8.52 6.14
C ALA A 61 -0.46 -7.44 6.49
N ASP A 62 0.29 -6.97 5.50
CA ASP A 62 1.27 -5.89 5.67
C ASP A 62 0.59 -4.57 6.07
N GLN A 63 -0.59 -4.27 5.50
CA GLN A 63 -1.39 -3.11 5.90
C GLN A 63 -1.84 -3.19 7.36
N ALA A 64 -2.28 -4.38 7.80
CA ALA A 64 -2.65 -4.60 9.20
C ALA A 64 -1.44 -4.50 10.14
N GLN A 65 -0.27 -4.96 9.70
CA GLN A 65 0.97 -4.84 10.45
C GLN A 65 1.41 -3.38 10.59
N LEU A 66 1.24 -2.55 9.55
CA LEU A 66 1.57 -1.13 9.57
C LEU A 66 0.86 -0.37 10.70
N ALA A 67 -0.36 -0.77 11.06
CA ALA A 67 -1.11 -0.12 12.14
C ALA A 67 -0.46 -0.26 13.53
N THR A 68 0.49 -1.19 13.68
CA THR A 68 1.25 -1.42 14.92
C THR A 68 2.76 -1.38 14.71
N ALA A 69 3.21 -1.03 13.51
CA ALA A 69 4.62 -1.01 13.14
C ALA A 69 5.34 0.17 13.81
N ASP A 70 6.62 -0.02 14.15
CA ASP A 70 7.48 1.12 14.42
C ASP A 70 7.92 1.78 13.09
N SER A 71 8.53 2.96 13.18
CA SER A 71 8.95 3.72 12.00
C SER A 71 9.91 2.94 11.10
N GLN A 72 10.81 2.14 11.67
CA GLN A 72 11.77 1.34 10.89
C GLN A 72 11.06 0.24 10.08
N GLU A 73 10.08 -0.42 10.69
CA GLU A 73 9.30 -1.45 10.02
C GLU A 73 8.37 -0.83 8.96
N ALA A 74 7.79 0.34 9.24
CA ALA A 74 7.00 1.09 8.27
C ALA A 74 7.84 1.49 7.04
N GLU A 75 9.06 2.00 7.22
CA GLU A 75 9.99 2.31 6.12
C GLU A 75 10.31 1.10 5.25
N ARG A 76 10.56 -0.08 5.86
CA ARG A 76 10.82 -1.32 5.12
C ARG A 76 9.61 -1.71 4.27
N ILE A 77 8.42 -1.69 4.86
CA ILE A 77 7.18 -2.00 4.14
C ILE A 77 6.99 -1.00 3.00
N THR A 78 7.20 0.31 3.21
CA THR A 78 7.15 1.32 2.16
C THR A 78 8.09 1.01 1.00
N ALA A 79 9.35 0.66 1.29
CA ALA A 79 10.34 0.35 0.25
C ALA A 79 9.93 -0.88 -0.59
N VAL A 80 9.41 -1.92 0.06
CA VAL A 80 8.90 -3.12 -0.59
C VAL A 80 7.72 -2.78 -1.50
N TYR A 81 6.74 -2.02 -1.02
CA TYR A 81 5.55 -1.68 -1.79
C TYR A 81 5.81 -0.66 -2.89
N ALA A 82 6.74 0.28 -2.69
CA ALA A 82 7.20 1.19 -3.74
C ALA A 82 7.90 0.42 -4.87
N ALA A 83 8.74 -0.57 -4.55
CA ALA A 83 9.34 -1.44 -5.56
C ALA A 83 8.27 -2.25 -6.30
N ARG A 84 7.35 -2.86 -5.56
CA ARG A 84 6.25 -3.64 -6.13
C ARG A 84 5.37 -2.81 -7.06
N LEU A 85 5.01 -1.58 -6.69
CA LEU A 85 4.25 -0.68 -7.55
C LEU A 85 4.97 -0.36 -8.86
N ARG A 86 6.30 -0.17 -8.83
CA ARG A 86 7.09 0.02 -10.06
C ARG A 86 7.01 -1.19 -10.97
N ASP A 87 7.17 -2.39 -10.42
CA ASP A 87 7.10 -3.63 -11.20
C ASP A 87 5.69 -3.85 -11.78
N LEU A 88 4.64 -3.57 -10.99
CA LEU A 88 3.24 -3.71 -11.38
C LEU A 88 2.77 -2.69 -12.42
N LYS A 89 3.29 -1.45 -12.37
CA LYS A 89 2.99 -0.38 -13.34
C LYS A 89 3.87 -0.44 -14.59
N GLY A 90 5.03 -1.10 -14.50
CA GLY A 90 5.94 -1.32 -15.61
C GLY A 90 5.68 -2.61 -16.41
N SER A 91 4.75 -3.46 -15.96
CA SER A 91 4.35 -4.71 -16.62
C SER A 91 3.14 -4.53 -17.54
#